data_AF-A0A953AGW4-F1
#
_entry.id   AF-A0A953AGW4-F1
#
_cell.length_a   1.000
_cell.length_b   1.000
_cell.length_c   1.000
_cell.angle_alpha   90.00
_cell.angle_beta   90.00
_cell.angle_gamma   90.00
#
_symmetry.space_group_name_H-M   'P 1'
#
loop_
_entity.id
_entity.type
_entity.pdbx_description
1 polymer ?
#
loop_
_entity_poly.entity_id
_entity_poly.type
_entity_poly.pdbx_seq_one_letter_code
_entity_poly.pdbx_strand_id
1 'polypeptide(L)'
;MNFKVFAIGAALGFAMALAPSCGPNKACDASNCDGCCTEDGTCIAAASTNATQCGASGNACTACASGQVCTAGACTAPQDGTDGGTGTDGGTGACGNLTTGCCVESIGAGFPGTSTNHCGEGGAACTTCAPGQSCVATTKGGRCEFVDAGNGEGEIGAPCTTAADCTNVGVNNPDNAICKTTSTLGNLRFKDGFCTRRCFDDSQCGADGYCLYSFGPYGEPENICVTRCDTEDCREGYACIEYGANNICIPLLVDGGFPKPLDAGTPANAGVMGGPCTADSQCQPPDTGTCFTETLPDGGLTGYTGGMCTADCSIGADDICGSTGVCVGYIFGDPNSPEFEETALIGWICEDGCMPGGNSGCRPEYSCEPLGAGGHCIPRCDQPGNGCPPNRTCNTTTGLCQ
;
A
#
# COMPACT_ATOMS: atom_id res chain seq x y z
N MET A 1 28.38 -72.38 -48.11
CA MET A 1 29.24 -72.47 -46.91
C MET A 1 28.40 -72.10 -45.69
N ASN A 2 28.39 -72.96 -44.67
CA ASN A 2 27.40 -72.97 -43.60
C ASN A 2 27.65 -71.90 -42.52
N PHE A 3 26.79 -70.88 -42.49
CA PHE A 3 26.80 -69.74 -41.54
C PHE A 3 26.47 -70.10 -40.07
N LYS A 4 26.15 -71.37 -39.76
CA LYS A 4 25.66 -71.77 -38.43
C LYS A 4 26.75 -71.95 -37.37
N VAL A 5 28.03 -72.00 -37.76
CA VAL A 5 29.15 -72.18 -36.81
C VAL A 5 29.65 -70.86 -36.22
N PHE A 6 29.38 -69.71 -36.87
CA PHE A 6 29.84 -68.41 -36.38
C PHE A 6 28.98 -67.84 -35.24
N ALA A 7 27.69 -68.19 -35.18
CA ALA A 7 26.77 -67.68 -34.16
C ALA A 7 26.98 -68.29 -32.77
N ILE A 8 27.51 -69.51 -32.68
CA ILE A 8 27.77 -70.18 -31.39
C ILE A 8 29.07 -69.65 -30.75
N GLY A 9 30.07 -69.27 -31.56
CA GLY A 9 31.30 -68.66 -31.06
C GLY A 9 31.10 -67.27 -30.45
N ALA A 10 30.19 -66.45 -31.01
CA ALA A 10 29.90 -65.12 -30.49
C ALA A 10 29.05 -65.12 -29.20
N ALA A 11 28.16 -66.10 -29.03
CA ALA A 11 27.32 -66.20 -27.83
C ALA A 11 28.08 -66.70 -26.59
N LEU A 12 29.08 -67.58 -26.76
CA LEU A 12 29.92 -68.07 -25.65
C LEU A 12 31.02 -67.07 -25.25
N GLY A 13 31.45 -66.20 -26.18
CA GLY A 13 32.40 -65.12 -25.86
C GLY A 13 31.81 -63.96 -25.06
N PHE A 14 30.49 -63.72 -25.18
CA PHE A 14 29.81 -62.62 -24.47
C PHE A 14 29.32 -63.03 -23.07
N ALA A 15 29.17 -64.33 -22.80
CA ALA A 15 28.71 -64.83 -21.50
C ALA A 15 29.82 -64.91 -20.42
N MET A 16 31.11 -64.82 -20.81
CA MET A 16 32.23 -64.84 -19.84
C MET A 16 32.88 -63.46 -19.62
N ALA A 17 32.40 -62.40 -20.25
CA ALA A 17 32.94 -61.03 -20.08
C ALA A 17 32.20 -60.21 -18.99
N LEU A 18 31.22 -60.79 -18.30
CA LEU A 18 30.46 -60.17 -17.21
C LEU A 18 30.65 -60.89 -15.87
N ALA A 19 31.83 -61.43 -15.62
CA ALA A 19 32.25 -61.58 -14.24
C ALA A 19 32.52 -60.16 -13.72
N PRO A 20 31.75 -59.62 -12.74
CA PRO A 20 32.17 -58.43 -12.05
C PRO A 20 33.54 -58.76 -11.46
N SER A 21 34.58 -58.14 -12.04
CA SER A 21 35.86 -58.00 -11.39
C SER A 21 35.56 -57.28 -10.08
N CYS A 22 35.46 -58.04 -8.99
CA CYS A 22 35.71 -57.53 -7.65
C CYS A 22 37.19 -57.14 -7.59
N GLY A 23 37.56 -56.11 -8.36
CA GLY A 23 38.73 -55.31 -8.07
C GLY A 23 38.53 -54.66 -6.70
N PRO A 24 39.62 -54.29 -6.00
CA PRO A 24 39.53 -53.67 -4.69
C PRO A 24 38.50 -52.53 -4.76
N ASN A 25 37.52 -52.56 -3.85
CA ASN A 25 36.39 -51.64 -3.74
C ASN A 25 36.76 -50.27 -4.32
N LYS A 26 36.03 -49.80 -5.33
CA LYS A 26 36.21 -48.45 -5.87
C LYS A 26 36.24 -47.52 -4.67
N ALA A 27 37.38 -46.86 -4.47
CA ALA A 27 37.58 -45.99 -3.31
C ALA A 27 36.41 -45.03 -3.23
N CYS A 28 35.85 -44.88 -2.04
CA CYS A 28 34.76 -43.95 -1.80
C CYS A 28 35.14 -42.55 -2.32
N ASP A 29 34.27 -41.98 -3.14
CA ASP A 29 34.45 -40.67 -3.76
C ASP A 29 33.11 -39.94 -3.86
N ALA A 30 33.15 -38.66 -4.22
CA ALA A 30 31.94 -37.83 -4.38
C ALA A 30 30.97 -38.35 -5.47
N SER A 31 31.42 -39.23 -6.37
CA SER A 31 30.56 -39.82 -7.41
C SER A 31 29.78 -41.05 -6.94
N ASN A 32 30.14 -41.61 -5.79
CA ASN A 32 29.56 -42.87 -5.29
C ASN A 32 29.11 -42.82 -3.82
N CYS A 33 29.28 -41.69 -3.13
CA CYS A 33 28.92 -41.55 -1.73
C CYS A 33 28.23 -40.20 -1.44
N ASP A 34 26.95 -40.24 -1.10
CA ASP A 34 26.21 -39.05 -0.70
C ASP A 34 26.56 -38.57 0.73
N GLY A 35 27.08 -39.46 1.58
CA GLY A 35 27.57 -39.15 2.93
C GLY A 35 29.08 -38.95 2.97
N CYS A 36 29.79 -39.68 3.83
CA CYS A 36 31.24 -39.50 4.01
C CYS A 36 32.03 -40.80 3.81
N CYS A 37 33.31 -40.66 3.48
CA CYS A 37 34.24 -41.76 3.24
C CYS A 37 35.10 -42.05 4.48
N THR A 38 35.07 -43.29 4.95
CA THR A 38 36.00 -43.76 5.99
C THR A 38 37.42 -43.92 5.43
N GLU A 39 38.41 -44.05 6.31
CA GLU A 39 39.82 -44.26 5.93
C GLU A 39 40.03 -45.54 5.12
N ASP A 40 39.20 -46.57 5.35
CA ASP A 40 39.19 -47.83 4.58
C ASP A 40 38.48 -47.71 3.22
N GLY A 41 38.06 -46.50 2.82
CA GLY A 41 37.38 -46.23 1.56
C GLY A 41 35.93 -46.73 1.51
N THR A 42 35.30 -46.96 2.67
CA THR A 42 33.88 -47.35 2.77
C THR A 42 33.01 -46.11 2.90
N CYS A 43 31.94 -46.02 2.10
CA CYS A 43 30.94 -44.95 2.18
C CYS A 43 29.98 -45.17 3.35
N ILE A 44 29.88 -44.18 4.23
CA ILE A 44 28.78 -44.05 5.20
C ILE A 44 27.68 -43.23 4.53
N ALA A 45 26.50 -43.81 4.34
CA ALA A 45 25.36 -43.11 3.77
C ALA A 45 25.00 -41.87 4.60
N ALA A 46 24.54 -40.79 3.94
CA ALA A 46 24.22 -39.52 4.62
C ALA A 46 23.26 -39.72 5.81
N ALA A 47 22.25 -40.58 5.66
CA ALA A 47 21.28 -40.92 6.73
C ALA A 47 21.88 -41.73 7.90
N SER A 48 23.10 -42.26 7.75
CA SER A 48 23.82 -43.04 8.76
C SER A 48 25.00 -42.31 9.38
N THR A 49 25.25 -41.05 8.98
CA THR A 49 26.27 -40.21 9.61
C THR A 49 25.89 -39.90 11.06
N ASN A 50 26.90 -39.77 11.92
CA ASN A 50 26.71 -39.51 13.35
C ASN A 50 27.91 -38.71 13.90
N ALA A 51 27.90 -38.39 15.19
CA ALA A 51 28.93 -37.57 15.82
C ALA A 51 30.37 -38.15 15.70
N THR A 52 30.54 -39.45 15.46
CA THR A 52 31.86 -40.06 15.27
C THR A 52 32.29 -40.16 13.80
N GLN A 53 31.35 -39.99 12.86
CA GLN A 53 31.56 -40.15 11.42
C GLN A 53 30.67 -39.15 10.65
N CYS A 54 31.06 -37.88 10.68
CA CYS A 54 30.34 -36.77 10.06
C CYS A 54 30.99 -36.28 8.77
N GLY A 55 30.18 -36.02 7.75
CA GLY A 55 30.59 -35.48 6.45
C GLY A 55 29.50 -35.68 5.40
N ALA A 56 29.65 -35.05 4.24
CA ALA A 56 28.74 -35.18 3.09
C ALA A 56 29.51 -35.18 1.77
N SER A 57 28.84 -35.62 0.70
CA SER A 57 29.33 -35.54 -0.68
C SER A 57 30.66 -36.25 -0.92
N GLY A 58 30.89 -37.38 -0.24
CA GLY A 58 32.08 -38.21 -0.42
C GLY A 58 33.36 -37.61 0.18
N ASN A 59 33.24 -36.61 1.05
CA ASN A 59 34.37 -36.12 1.85
C ASN A 59 34.76 -37.13 2.94
N ALA A 60 35.99 -37.03 3.47
CA ALA A 60 36.44 -37.88 4.56
C ALA A 60 35.56 -37.70 5.82
N CYS A 61 35.17 -38.81 6.46
CA CYS A 61 34.42 -38.76 7.72
C CYS A 61 35.28 -38.15 8.83
N THR A 62 34.71 -37.22 9.59
CA THR A 62 35.37 -36.58 10.73
C THR A 62 34.53 -36.76 12.00
N ALA A 63 35.18 -36.93 13.15
CA ALA A 63 34.49 -36.93 14.42
C ALA A 63 34.21 -35.48 14.87
N CYS A 64 32.99 -35.22 15.28
CA CYS A 64 32.60 -33.94 15.85
C CYS A 64 33.25 -33.73 17.22
N ALA A 65 33.48 -32.47 17.59
CA ALA A 65 33.99 -32.14 18.92
C ALA A 65 32.98 -32.55 20.00
N SER A 66 33.46 -32.72 21.24
CA SER A 66 32.59 -33.09 22.36
C SER A 66 31.41 -32.12 22.49
N GLY A 67 30.18 -32.67 22.49
CA GLY A 67 28.94 -31.91 22.57
C GLY A 67 28.31 -31.53 21.22
N GLN A 68 29.00 -31.71 20.08
CA GLN A 68 28.43 -31.40 18.77
C GLN A 68 27.65 -32.58 18.17
N VAL A 69 26.66 -32.27 17.32
CA VAL A 69 25.87 -33.24 16.54
C VAL A 69 26.14 -33.06 15.05
N CYS A 70 26.16 -34.18 14.31
CA CYS A 70 26.31 -34.15 12.85
C CYS A 70 24.95 -33.84 12.21
N THR A 71 24.81 -32.66 11.64
CA THR A 71 23.57 -32.21 10.96
C THR A 71 23.91 -31.87 9.52
N ALA A 72 23.29 -32.57 8.57
CA ALA A 72 23.53 -32.42 7.13
C ALA A 72 25.02 -32.52 6.73
N GLY A 73 25.78 -33.39 7.40
CA GLY A 73 27.21 -33.61 7.14
C GLY A 73 28.14 -32.57 7.73
N ALA A 74 27.65 -31.67 8.60
CA ALA A 74 28.47 -30.72 9.34
C ALA A 74 28.30 -30.89 10.85
N CYS A 75 29.38 -30.73 11.61
CA CYS A 75 29.33 -30.73 13.06
C CYS A 75 28.80 -29.40 13.57
N THR A 76 27.63 -29.43 14.21
CA THR A 76 26.93 -28.25 14.75
C THR A 76 26.80 -28.36 16.26
N ALA A 77 26.70 -27.24 16.97
CA ALA A 77 26.35 -27.24 18.39
C ALA A 77 24.98 -27.92 18.57
N PRO A 78 24.73 -28.60 19.71
CA PRO A 78 23.42 -29.20 19.94
C PRO A 78 22.39 -28.09 19.91
N GLN A 79 21.35 -28.25 19.09
CA GLN A 79 20.20 -27.36 19.16
C GLN A 79 19.56 -27.60 20.53
N ASP A 80 19.62 -26.61 21.41
CA ASP A 80 18.99 -26.66 22.72
C ASP A 80 17.48 -26.85 22.52
N GLY A 81 16.96 -28.02 22.91
CA GLY A 81 15.52 -28.27 23.04
C GLY A 81 14.94 -29.31 22.09
N THR A 82 15.17 -30.59 22.39
CA THR A 82 14.16 -31.62 22.12
C THR A 82 14.20 -32.57 23.31
N ASP A 83 13.29 -32.37 24.25
CA ASP A 83 13.08 -33.27 25.37
C ASP A 83 12.50 -34.59 24.83
N GLY A 84 13.32 -35.64 24.85
CA GLY A 84 12.94 -37.00 24.44
C GLY A 84 11.99 -37.69 25.42
N GLY A 85 10.85 -37.09 25.71
CA GLY A 85 9.79 -37.67 26.54
C GLY A 85 8.75 -38.41 25.68
N THR A 86 8.70 -39.73 25.77
CA THR A 86 7.66 -40.58 25.13
C THR A 86 6.32 -40.54 25.90
N GLY A 87 5.88 -39.38 26.36
CA GLY A 87 4.63 -39.19 27.11
C GLY A 87 3.54 -38.61 26.24
N THR A 88 2.39 -39.28 26.16
CA THR A 88 1.16 -38.75 25.55
C THR A 88 0.52 -37.69 26.45
N ASP A 89 1.10 -36.50 26.52
CA ASP A 89 0.37 -35.30 26.90
C ASP A 89 0.03 -34.49 25.65
N GLY A 90 -1.18 -33.94 25.62
CA GLY A 90 -1.67 -33.14 24.50
C GLY A 90 -0.98 -31.79 24.48
N GLY A 91 0.29 -31.77 24.09
CA GLY A 91 1.05 -30.55 23.86
C GLY A 91 0.37 -29.73 22.77
N THR A 92 -0.39 -28.72 23.19
CA THR A 92 -0.61 -27.52 22.38
C THR A 92 0.73 -27.15 21.78
N GLY A 93 0.86 -27.24 20.45
CA GLY A 93 2.11 -26.99 19.73
C GLY A 93 2.75 -25.69 20.20
N ALA A 94 4.08 -25.59 20.08
CA ALA A 94 4.96 -24.62 20.76
C ALA A 94 4.59 -23.12 20.62
N CYS A 95 3.54 -22.82 19.88
CA CYS A 95 2.91 -21.52 19.69
C CYS A 95 1.94 -21.08 20.79
N GLY A 96 1.44 -21.98 21.65
CA GLY A 96 0.37 -21.65 22.60
C GLY A 96 0.75 -20.73 23.77
N ASN A 97 2.05 -20.44 23.98
CA ASN A 97 2.51 -19.69 25.15
C ASN A 97 3.70 -18.74 24.88
N LEU A 98 3.89 -18.30 23.62
CA LEU A 98 4.89 -17.28 23.32
C LEU A 98 4.38 -15.92 23.81
N THR A 99 5.03 -15.39 24.85
CA THR A 99 4.79 -14.01 25.33
C THR A 99 5.60 -12.98 24.53
N THR A 100 6.59 -13.43 23.76
CA THR A 100 7.45 -12.64 22.88
C THR A 100 7.69 -13.40 21.57
N GLY A 101 7.77 -12.69 20.45
CA GLY A 101 7.98 -13.27 19.13
C GLY A 101 6.69 -13.68 18.42
N CYS A 102 6.82 -14.53 17.40
CA CYS A 102 5.70 -14.99 16.57
C CYS A 102 5.78 -16.52 16.34
N CYS A 103 4.71 -17.12 15.82
CA CYS A 103 4.57 -18.55 15.57
C CYS A 103 4.44 -18.86 14.07
N VAL A 104 5.19 -19.83 13.56
CA VAL A 104 4.87 -20.43 12.25
C VAL A 104 4.07 -21.71 12.49
N GLU A 105 2.76 -21.64 12.32
CA GLU A 105 1.83 -22.73 12.64
C GLU A 105 2.13 -24.01 11.85
N SER A 106 2.58 -23.90 10.60
CA SER A 106 2.86 -25.04 9.73
C SER A 106 3.99 -25.95 10.22
N ILE A 107 4.88 -25.42 11.07
CA ILE A 107 5.99 -26.17 11.68
C ILE A 107 5.94 -26.16 13.22
N GLY A 108 4.92 -25.51 13.81
CA GLY A 108 4.73 -25.42 15.24
C GLY A 108 5.91 -24.80 15.99
N ALA A 109 6.61 -23.82 15.40
CA ALA A 109 7.84 -23.24 15.94
C ALA A 109 7.67 -21.75 16.25
N GLY A 110 8.21 -21.33 17.40
CA GLY A 110 8.32 -19.92 17.79
C GLY A 110 9.58 -19.27 17.22
N PHE A 111 9.44 -18.04 16.74
CA PHE A 111 10.54 -17.20 16.26
C PHE A 111 10.63 -15.93 17.13
N PRO A 112 11.82 -15.30 17.23
CA PRO A 112 11.98 -14.02 17.93
C PRO A 112 11.06 -12.90 17.43
N GLY A 113 10.47 -13.05 16.24
CA GLY A 113 9.53 -12.08 15.67
C GLY A 113 10.19 -10.85 15.06
N THR A 114 11.53 -10.83 14.90
CA THR A 114 12.32 -9.66 14.50
C THR A 114 12.96 -9.78 13.11
N SER A 115 12.64 -10.82 12.33
CA SER A 115 13.17 -10.98 10.97
C SER A 115 12.12 -10.67 9.93
N THR A 116 12.51 -10.17 8.76
CA THR A 116 11.60 -9.83 7.67
C THR A 116 10.74 -10.99 7.19
N ASN A 117 11.22 -12.23 7.34
CA ASN A 117 10.48 -13.45 6.95
C ASN A 117 9.66 -14.05 8.11
N HIS A 118 9.90 -13.59 9.34
CA HIS A 118 9.23 -14.06 10.56
C HIS A 118 9.03 -12.88 11.50
N CYS A 119 8.22 -11.92 11.06
CA CYS A 119 7.86 -10.75 11.83
C CYS A 119 6.55 -10.98 12.59
N GLY A 120 6.46 -10.47 13.80
CA GLY A 120 5.25 -10.57 14.60
C GLY A 120 5.56 -10.52 16.10
N GLU A 121 4.52 -10.37 16.91
CA GLU A 121 4.67 -10.19 18.34
C GLU A 121 3.62 -10.96 19.15
N GLY A 122 3.94 -11.19 20.42
CA GLY A 122 3.01 -11.76 21.40
C GLY A 122 2.49 -13.17 21.08
N GLY A 123 3.28 -13.96 20.32
CA GLY A 123 2.93 -15.33 19.97
C GLY A 123 1.91 -15.45 18.82
N ALA A 124 1.54 -14.35 18.18
CA ALA A 124 0.73 -14.36 16.96
C ALA A 124 1.45 -15.06 15.80
N ALA A 125 0.73 -15.40 14.73
CA ALA A 125 1.33 -15.99 13.55
C ALA A 125 2.42 -15.08 12.94
N CYS A 126 3.57 -15.65 12.59
CA CYS A 126 4.63 -14.94 11.90
C CYS A 126 4.18 -14.53 10.50
N THR A 127 4.49 -13.30 10.11
CA THR A 127 4.25 -12.78 8.77
C THR A 127 5.57 -12.43 8.11
N THR A 128 5.57 -12.46 6.78
CA THR A 128 6.63 -11.86 5.97
C THR A 128 6.25 -10.41 5.70
N CYS A 129 7.17 -9.47 5.95
CA CYS A 129 6.91 -8.06 5.66
C CYS A 129 6.81 -7.82 4.16
N ALA A 130 5.93 -6.90 3.75
CA ALA A 130 5.74 -6.56 2.35
C ALA A 130 7.02 -5.93 1.76
N PRO A 131 7.18 -5.90 0.42
CA PRO A 131 8.24 -5.12 -0.21
C PRO A 131 8.28 -3.68 0.32
N GLY A 132 9.47 -3.20 0.68
CA GLY A 132 9.67 -1.86 1.29
C GLY A 132 9.55 -1.82 2.82
N GLN A 133 9.08 -2.88 3.46
CA GLN A 133 8.99 -2.97 4.91
C GLN A 133 10.19 -3.73 5.51
N SER A 134 10.55 -3.39 6.75
CA SER A 134 11.37 -4.22 7.62
C SER A 134 10.67 -4.51 8.93
N CYS A 135 11.11 -5.58 9.58
CA CYS A 135 10.60 -5.95 10.87
C CYS A 135 11.28 -5.12 11.97
N VAL A 136 10.60 -4.06 12.44
CA VAL A 136 11.09 -3.21 13.52
C VAL A 136 10.86 -3.91 14.85
N ALA A 137 11.91 -4.02 15.66
CA ALA A 137 11.85 -4.73 16.93
C ALA A 137 10.95 -3.98 17.94
N THR A 138 10.03 -4.71 18.57
CA THR A 138 9.21 -4.24 19.69
C THR A 138 9.62 -4.96 20.98
N THR A 139 9.07 -4.56 22.13
CA THR A 139 9.28 -5.28 23.39
C THR A 139 8.75 -6.71 23.38
N LYS A 140 7.91 -7.08 22.41
CA LYS A 140 7.25 -8.38 22.30
C LYS A 140 7.56 -9.14 21.02
N GLY A 141 8.56 -8.72 20.25
CA GLY A 141 8.91 -9.34 18.96
C GLY A 141 9.23 -8.26 17.95
N GLY A 142 8.47 -8.19 16.86
CA GLY A 142 8.61 -7.14 15.87
C GLY A 142 7.33 -6.87 15.09
N ARG A 143 7.26 -5.70 14.48
CA ARG A 143 6.16 -5.25 13.63
C ARG A 143 6.72 -4.89 12.26
N CYS A 144 6.03 -5.29 11.20
CA CYS A 144 6.38 -4.84 9.86
C CYS A 144 6.04 -3.37 9.75
N GLU A 145 7.08 -2.56 9.62
CA GLU A 145 6.99 -1.13 9.36
C GLU A 145 7.80 -0.84 8.11
N PHE A 146 7.49 0.24 7.43
CA PHE A 146 8.45 0.78 6.47
C PHE A 146 9.67 1.18 7.29
N VAL A 147 10.81 0.54 7.03
CA VAL A 147 12.07 1.07 7.59
C VAL A 147 12.30 2.35 6.84
N ASP A 148 12.30 3.45 7.58
CA ASP A 148 13.02 4.63 7.15
C ASP A 148 14.40 4.15 6.75
N ALA A 149 14.73 4.27 5.47
CA ALA A 149 15.99 3.80 4.95
C ALA A 149 17.11 4.77 5.35
N GLY A 150 17.07 5.35 6.56
CA GLY A 150 18.10 6.15 7.23
C GLY A 150 18.67 7.34 6.47
N ASN A 151 18.20 7.58 5.24
CA ASN A 151 18.84 8.45 4.27
C ASN A 151 17.84 9.46 3.68
N GLY A 152 16.53 9.36 3.99
CA GLY A 152 15.51 10.27 3.48
C GLY A 152 15.37 10.27 1.96
N GLU A 153 15.85 9.23 1.27
CA GLU A 153 15.74 9.10 -0.18
C GLU A 153 14.43 8.38 -0.54
N GLY A 154 13.55 9.09 -1.25
CA GLY A 154 12.30 8.56 -1.79
C GLY A 154 11.14 8.38 -0.82
N GLU A 155 11.26 8.81 0.44
CA GLU A 155 10.19 8.85 1.44
C GLU A 155 9.29 10.10 1.26
N ILE A 156 8.19 10.21 2.02
CA ILE A 156 7.32 11.41 1.99
C ILE A 156 8.14 12.64 2.41
N GLY A 157 8.20 13.62 1.51
CA GLY A 157 8.93 14.88 1.65
C GLY A 157 10.39 14.86 1.23
N ALA A 158 10.90 13.70 0.80
CA ALA A 158 12.21 13.57 0.18
C ALA A 158 12.32 14.49 -1.06
N PRO A 159 13.52 15.04 -1.34
CA PRO A 159 13.78 15.72 -2.60
C PRO A 159 13.64 14.75 -3.77
N CYS A 160 13.21 15.25 -4.92
CA CYS A 160 13.01 14.45 -6.12
C CYS A 160 13.06 15.31 -7.39
N THR A 161 13.35 14.64 -8.50
CA THR A 161 13.27 15.24 -9.85
C THR A 161 12.23 14.54 -10.71
N THR A 162 11.97 13.25 -10.45
CA THR A 162 11.00 12.42 -11.14
C THR A 162 10.27 11.50 -10.15
N ALA A 163 9.12 10.97 -10.55
CA ALA A 163 8.37 10.02 -9.72
C ALA A 163 9.19 8.76 -9.36
N ALA A 164 10.15 8.38 -10.21
CA ALA A 164 11.04 7.24 -9.96
C ALA A 164 11.98 7.45 -8.77
N ASP A 165 12.18 8.70 -8.32
CA ASP A 165 12.98 9.01 -7.13
C ASP A 165 12.18 8.72 -5.84
N CYS A 166 10.86 8.55 -5.92
CA CYS A 166 9.93 8.40 -4.81
C CYS A 166 9.61 6.93 -4.50
N THR A 167 10.65 6.10 -4.40
CA THR A 167 10.52 4.64 -4.27
C THR A 167 9.98 4.17 -2.92
N ASN A 168 10.06 5.01 -1.88
CA ASN A 168 9.79 4.65 -0.48
C ASN A 168 8.57 5.38 0.11
N VAL A 169 7.70 6.00 -0.71
CA VAL A 169 6.46 6.66 -0.25
C VAL A 169 5.39 5.64 0.21
N GLY A 170 5.78 4.41 0.59
CA GLY A 170 4.93 3.43 1.27
C GLY A 170 3.82 2.81 0.41
N VAL A 171 4.02 2.69 -0.90
CA VAL A 171 2.97 2.37 -1.87
C VAL A 171 2.51 0.90 -1.83
N ASN A 172 1.21 0.68 -1.63
CA ASN A 172 0.54 -0.53 -2.10
C ASN A 172 0.47 -0.55 -3.65
N ASN A 173 0.51 0.63 -4.29
CA ASN A 173 0.52 0.83 -5.74
C ASN A 173 1.64 1.82 -6.16
N PRO A 174 2.70 1.37 -6.87
CA PRO A 174 3.82 2.22 -7.28
C PRO A 174 3.45 3.38 -8.19
N ASP A 175 2.30 3.33 -8.87
CA ASP A 175 1.82 4.42 -9.73
C ASP A 175 1.34 5.64 -8.92
N ASN A 176 1.14 5.49 -7.60
CA ASN A 176 0.75 6.58 -6.71
C ASN A 176 1.93 7.39 -6.17
N ALA A 177 3.18 6.99 -6.43
CA ALA A 177 4.35 7.78 -6.06
C ALA A 177 4.48 9.00 -6.98
N ILE A 178 4.44 10.20 -6.41
CA ILE A 178 4.45 11.47 -7.14
C ILE A 178 5.64 12.29 -6.68
N CYS A 179 6.42 12.78 -7.65
CA CYS A 179 7.37 13.85 -7.41
C CYS A 179 6.74 15.20 -7.75
N LYS A 180 6.37 15.98 -6.73
CA LYS A 180 5.84 17.34 -6.90
C LYS A 180 7.00 18.33 -7.00
N THR A 181 7.17 18.97 -8.15
CA THR A 181 8.13 20.09 -8.33
C THR A 181 7.45 21.45 -8.32
N THR A 182 6.16 21.47 -8.66
CA THR A 182 5.26 22.62 -8.58
C THR A 182 3.91 22.18 -8.06
N SER A 183 3.13 23.11 -7.50
CA SER A 183 1.72 22.84 -7.25
C SER A 183 0.97 22.53 -8.53
N THR A 184 -0.17 21.85 -8.42
CA THR A 184 -1.03 21.53 -9.57
C THR A 184 -1.40 22.79 -10.36
N LEU A 185 -1.61 23.92 -9.68
CA LEU A 185 -1.90 25.22 -10.33
C LEU A 185 -0.66 26.09 -10.59
N GLY A 186 0.54 25.57 -10.33
CA GLY A 186 1.82 26.17 -10.72
C GLY A 186 2.24 27.42 -9.94
N ASN A 187 1.47 27.84 -8.93
CA ASN A 187 1.72 29.02 -8.10
C ASN A 187 2.74 28.78 -6.98
N LEU A 188 3.00 27.53 -6.64
CA LEU A 188 3.93 27.12 -5.60
C LEU A 188 5.01 26.22 -6.20
N ARG A 189 6.27 26.40 -5.77
CA ARG A 189 7.38 25.54 -6.16
C ARG A 189 7.88 24.78 -4.94
N PHE A 190 8.03 23.48 -5.10
CA PHE A 190 8.62 22.61 -4.08
C PHE A 190 10.13 22.64 -4.27
N LYS A 191 10.86 23.21 -3.31
CA LYS A 191 12.32 23.34 -3.40
C LYS A 191 12.95 21.96 -3.49
N ASP A 192 13.71 21.72 -4.56
CA ASP A 192 14.31 20.42 -4.92
C ASP A 192 13.32 19.25 -5.07
N GLY A 193 12.05 19.56 -5.38
CA GLY A 193 10.97 18.59 -5.48
C GLY A 193 10.50 18.04 -4.13
N PHE A 194 9.39 17.33 -4.13
CA PHE A 194 8.79 16.76 -2.92
C PHE A 194 8.12 15.43 -3.27
N CYS A 195 8.68 14.32 -2.77
CA CYS A 195 8.06 13.02 -2.88
C CYS A 195 6.79 12.97 -2.05
N THR A 196 5.69 12.56 -2.66
CA THR A 196 4.39 12.44 -2.03
C THR A 196 3.58 11.37 -2.75
N ARG A 197 2.35 11.15 -2.28
CA ARG A 197 1.33 10.35 -2.95
C ARG A 197 -0.03 10.91 -2.62
N ARG A 198 -1.04 10.50 -3.38
CA ARG A 198 -2.44 10.77 -3.03
C ARG A 198 -2.84 9.99 -1.80
N CYS A 199 -3.73 10.58 -1.00
CA CYS A 199 -4.25 9.96 0.22
C CYS A 199 -5.72 10.32 0.48
N PHE A 200 -6.40 9.44 1.19
CA PHE A 200 -7.76 9.56 1.69
C PHE A 200 -7.77 9.68 3.21
N ASP A 201 -6.78 9.06 3.88
CA ASP A 201 -6.57 9.18 5.31
C ASP A 201 -5.10 9.10 5.74
N ASP A 202 -4.86 9.47 6.99
CA ASP A 202 -3.53 9.49 7.62
C ASP A 202 -2.85 8.12 7.63
N SER A 203 -3.60 7.02 7.67
CA SER A 203 -3.02 5.67 7.67
C SER A 203 -2.29 5.38 6.35
N GLN A 204 -2.72 6.04 5.27
CA GLN A 204 -2.07 6.00 3.98
C GLN A 204 -0.86 6.94 3.89
N CYS A 205 -0.43 7.64 4.94
CA CYS A 205 0.79 8.44 4.87
C CYS A 205 1.93 7.88 5.73
N GLY A 206 1.73 6.71 6.35
CA GLY A 206 2.72 6.13 7.25
C GLY A 206 2.80 6.88 8.58
N ALA A 207 3.72 6.49 9.45
CA ALA A 207 3.85 7.06 10.79
C ALA A 207 4.28 8.55 10.74
N ASP A 208 5.16 8.88 9.80
CA ASP A 208 5.79 10.20 9.69
C ASP A 208 5.09 11.11 8.67
N GLY A 209 4.01 10.63 8.05
CA GLY A 209 3.20 11.39 7.12
C GLY A 209 1.84 11.78 7.69
N TYR A 210 1.27 12.82 7.10
CA TYR A 210 -0.08 13.30 7.37
C TYR A 210 -0.82 13.47 6.05
N CYS A 211 -2.09 13.07 5.98
CA CYS A 211 -2.87 13.29 4.77
C CYS A 211 -3.36 14.73 4.75
N LEU A 212 -2.74 15.57 3.92
CA LEU A 212 -3.10 16.96 3.84
C LEU A 212 -4.36 17.13 2.99
N TYR A 213 -5.48 17.26 3.69
CA TYR A 213 -6.77 17.58 3.08
C TYR A 213 -6.81 19.04 2.64
N SER A 214 -7.40 19.30 1.47
CA SER A 214 -7.81 20.65 1.06
C SER A 214 -6.66 21.68 1.07
N PHE A 215 -5.49 21.32 0.53
CA PHE A 215 -4.42 22.29 0.21
C PHE A 215 -4.72 23.11 -1.05
N GLY A 216 -5.98 23.07 -1.52
CA GLY A 216 -6.48 23.75 -2.70
C GLY A 216 -6.28 25.27 -2.70
N PRO A 217 -6.40 25.99 -1.56
CA PRO A 217 -6.05 27.41 -1.52
C PRO A 217 -4.61 27.71 -1.93
N TYR A 218 -3.71 26.74 -1.85
CA TYR A 218 -2.32 26.87 -2.28
C TYR A 218 -2.03 26.21 -3.63
N GLY A 219 -3.09 25.81 -4.35
CA GLY A 219 -3.04 25.27 -5.69
C GLY A 219 -2.84 23.77 -5.78
N GLU A 220 -3.15 23.03 -4.71
CA GLU A 220 -3.18 21.58 -4.72
C GLU A 220 -4.61 21.09 -4.45
N PRO A 221 -5.42 20.86 -5.50
CA PRO A 221 -6.80 20.41 -5.32
C PRO A 221 -6.90 18.97 -4.82
N GLU A 222 -5.82 18.19 -4.98
CA GLU A 222 -5.75 16.80 -4.54
C GLU A 222 -5.20 16.71 -3.10
N ASN A 223 -5.72 15.75 -2.34
CA ASN A 223 -5.13 15.38 -1.06
C ASN A 223 -3.78 14.70 -1.29
N ILE A 224 -2.75 15.14 -0.58
CA ILE A 224 -1.40 14.62 -0.70
C ILE A 224 -0.81 14.30 0.67
N CYS A 225 0.03 13.27 0.74
CA CYS A 225 0.81 13.00 1.95
C CYS A 225 1.90 14.06 2.12
N VAL A 226 1.95 14.68 3.29
CA VAL A 226 3.03 15.60 3.69
C VAL A 226 3.74 15.08 4.92
N THR A 227 4.99 15.47 5.09
CA THR A 227 5.79 15.07 6.26
C THR A 227 5.25 15.76 7.51
N ARG A 228 5.10 15.02 8.61
CA ARG A 228 4.88 15.57 9.95
C ARG A 228 6.15 16.22 10.47
N CYS A 229 6.03 17.16 11.38
CA CYS A 229 7.18 17.80 12.04
C CYS A 229 6.85 18.10 13.49
N ASP A 230 7.82 18.09 14.41
CA ASP A 230 7.49 18.32 15.83
C ASP A 230 7.71 19.78 16.25
N THR A 231 8.71 20.50 15.73
CA THR A 231 8.85 21.96 15.95
C THR A 231 9.64 22.74 14.89
N GLU A 232 10.70 22.21 14.26
CA GLU A 232 11.44 22.87 13.16
C GLU A 232 12.11 21.91 12.15
N ASP A 233 11.81 20.60 12.19
CA ASP A 233 12.56 19.58 11.44
C ASP A 233 12.23 19.48 9.94
N CYS A 234 11.62 20.53 9.38
CA CYS A 234 11.37 20.56 7.95
C CYS A 234 12.66 20.82 7.17
N ARG A 235 12.78 20.18 6.01
CA ARG A 235 13.89 20.41 5.07
C ARG A 235 14.00 21.89 4.70
N GLU A 236 15.21 22.33 4.37
CA GLU A 236 15.45 23.69 3.89
C GLU A 236 14.48 24.07 2.75
N GLY A 237 13.79 25.21 2.89
CA GLY A 237 12.74 25.64 1.96
C GLY A 237 11.34 25.17 2.33
N TYR A 238 11.18 24.53 3.48
CA TYR A 238 9.90 24.14 4.06
C TYR A 238 9.78 24.70 5.48
N ALA A 239 8.56 24.95 5.92
CA ALA A 239 8.26 25.37 7.28
C ALA A 239 7.31 24.38 7.95
N CYS A 240 7.57 24.16 9.24
CA CYS A 240 6.67 23.42 10.10
C CYS A 240 5.51 24.32 10.51
N ILE A 241 4.29 23.96 10.13
CA ILE A 241 3.08 24.69 10.51
C ILE A 241 2.14 23.80 11.32
N GLU A 242 1.39 24.43 12.22
CA GLU A 242 0.27 23.79 12.89
C GLU A 242 -0.90 23.64 11.92
N TYR A 243 -1.37 22.42 11.72
CA TYR A 243 -2.52 22.06 10.91
C TYR A 243 -3.45 21.13 11.73
N GLY A 244 -4.49 21.72 12.29
CA GLY A 244 -5.38 21.02 13.21
C GLY A 244 -4.66 20.64 14.50
N ALA A 245 -4.59 19.34 14.80
CA ALA A 245 -3.88 18.80 15.97
C ALA A 245 -2.47 18.29 15.64
N ASN A 246 -2.04 18.42 14.38
CA ASN A 246 -0.76 17.93 13.89
C ASN A 246 0.07 19.10 13.38
N ASN A 247 1.37 18.88 13.29
CA ASN A 247 2.31 19.81 12.70
C ASN A 247 2.84 19.19 11.39
N ILE A 248 2.89 19.97 10.31
CA ILE A 248 3.23 19.48 8.96
C ILE A 248 4.25 20.38 8.26
N CYS A 249 5.06 19.79 7.38
CA CYS A 249 6.01 20.51 6.53
C CYS A 249 5.35 20.99 5.23
N ILE A 250 5.27 22.30 5.05
CA ILE A 250 4.81 22.94 3.81
C ILE A 250 5.92 23.75 3.15
N PRO A 251 5.95 23.85 1.81
CA PRO A 251 6.96 24.65 1.12
C PRO A 251 6.82 26.14 1.45
N LEU A 252 7.96 26.79 1.65
CA LEU A 252 8.08 28.24 1.76
C LEU A 252 8.24 28.88 0.39
N LEU A 253 7.78 30.11 0.25
CA LEU A 253 8.11 30.95 -0.90
C LEU A 253 9.61 31.29 -0.89
N VAL A 254 10.12 31.72 -2.04
CA VAL A 254 11.55 32.07 -2.23
C VAL A 254 12.01 33.19 -1.29
N ASP A 255 11.09 34.02 -0.82
CA ASP A 255 11.33 35.08 0.16
C ASP A 255 11.20 34.62 1.63
N GLY A 256 10.99 33.32 1.86
CA GLY A 256 10.72 32.74 3.18
C GLY A 256 9.31 33.00 3.70
N GLY A 257 8.45 33.63 2.91
CA GLY A 257 7.04 33.83 3.25
C GLY A 257 6.22 32.55 3.11
N PHE A 258 5.09 32.51 3.79
CA PHE A 258 4.08 31.49 3.50
C PHE A 258 3.49 31.72 2.12
N PRO A 259 3.17 30.64 1.37
CA PRO A 259 2.38 30.75 0.16
C PRO A 259 1.15 31.58 0.47
N LYS A 260 0.89 32.62 -0.33
CA LYS A 260 -0.39 33.30 -0.22
C LYS A 260 -1.45 32.36 -0.78
N PRO A 261 -2.64 32.27 -0.17
CA PRO A 261 -3.77 31.67 -0.84
C PRO A 261 -3.86 32.28 -2.24
N LEU A 262 -4.02 31.41 -3.23
CA LEU A 262 -4.37 31.82 -4.57
C LEU A 262 -5.59 32.71 -4.49
N ASP A 263 -5.56 33.78 -5.26
CA ASP A 263 -6.76 34.54 -5.52
C ASP A 263 -7.72 33.60 -6.25
N ALA A 264 -8.77 33.17 -5.55
CA ALA A 264 -9.80 32.32 -6.11
C ALA A 264 -10.54 33.06 -7.25
N GLY A 265 -10.38 34.37 -7.36
CA GLY A 265 -11.00 35.22 -8.35
C GLY A 265 -12.22 35.93 -7.76
N THR A 266 -13.03 36.50 -8.65
CA THR A 266 -14.24 37.20 -8.23
C THR A 266 -15.28 36.19 -7.74
N PRO A 267 -15.82 36.34 -6.52
CA PRO A 267 -16.90 35.49 -6.02
C PRO A 267 -18.11 35.46 -6.95
N ALA A 268 -18.86 34.36 -6.93
CA ALA A 268 -20.11 34.28 -7.65
C ALA A 268 -21.10 35.37 -7.19
N ASN A 269 -21.86 35.93 -8.14
CA ASN A 269 -22.99 36.78 -7.78
C ASN A 269 -24.07 35.93 -7.09
N ALA A 270 -24.82 36.55 -6.16
CA ALA A 270 -25.91 35.86 -5.46
C ALA A 270 -26.91 35.22 -6.44
N GLY A 271 -27.22 33.94 -6.22
CA GLY A 271 -28.13 33.15 -7.06
C GLY A 271 -27.56 32.67 -8.40
N VAL A 272 -26.26 32.89 -8.67
CA VAL A 272 -25.60 32.29 -9.84
C VAL A 272 -25.27 30.83 -9.58
N MET A 273 -24.57 30.50 -8.48
CA MET A 273 -24.31 29.10 -8.12
C MET A 273 -25.62 28.37 -7.80
N GLY A 274 -25.79 27.17 -8.36
CA GLY A 274 -27.04 26.39 -8.38
C GLY A 274 -28.15 26.94 -9.29
N GLY A 275 -27.95 28.09 -9.93
CA GLY A 275 -28.87 28.66 -10.91
C GLY A 275 -28.94 27.84 -12.20
N PRO A 276 -30.04 27.95 -12.99
CA PRO A 276 -30.16 27.25 -14.27
C PRO A 276 -29.20 27.82 -15.31
N CYS A 277 -28.74 26.98 -16.23
CA CYS A 277 -27.80 27.38 -17.28
C CYS A 277 -27.88 26.50 -18.51
N THR A 278 -27.41 27.03 -19.62
CA THR A 278 -27.18 26.31 -20.88
C THR A 278 -25.78 26.54 -21.45
N ALA A 279 -25.00 27.45 -20.86
CA ALA A 279 -23.62 27.75 -21.24
C ALA A 279 -22.82 28.31 -20.05
N ASP A 280 -21.50 28.05 -20.03
CA ASP A 280 -20.58 28.47 -18.95
C ASP A 280 -20.61 29.97 -18.69
N SER A 281 -20.79 30.80 -19.73
CA SER A 281 -20.86 32.26 -19.60
C SER A 281 -21.98 32.77 -18.68
N GLN A 282 -22.98 31.94 -18.37
CA GLN A 282 -24.06 32.28 -17.43
C GLN A 282 -23.69 32.06 -15.97
N CYS A 283 -22.61 31.31 -15.73
CA CYS A 283 -22.15 30.90 -14.40
C CYS A 283 -21.04 31.79 -13.86
N GLN A 284 -20.89 32.97 -14.46
CA GLN A 284 -19.74 33.85 -14.36
C GLN A 284 -20.17 35.19 -13.75
N PRO A 285 -19.40 35.77 -12.80
CA PRO A 285 -18.25 35.20 -12.09
C PRO A 285 -18.62 33.98 -11.19
N PRO A 286 -17.64 33.18 -10.74
CA PRO A 286 -16.19 33.28 -10.98
C PRO A 286 -15.78 32.84 -12.39
N ASP A 287 -14.55 33.17 -12.81
CA ASP A 287 -13.94 32.77 -14.10
C ASP A 287 -13.95 31.24 -14.34
N THR A 288 -13.99 30.45 -13.26
CA THR A 288 -14.11 28.98 -13.28
C THR A 288 -15.55 28.48 -13.37
N GLY A 289 -16.53 29.38 -13.41
CA GLY A 289 -17.95 29.10 -13.51
C GLY A 289 -18.27 28.24 -14.73
N THR A 290 -18.83 27.06 -14.48
CA THR A 290 -19.15 26.04 -15.48
C THR A 290 -20.63 25.69 -15.40
N CYS A 291 -21.23 25.42 -16.56
CA CYS A 291 -22.59 24.94 -16.64
C CYS A 291 -22.64 23.40 -16.72
N PHE A 292 -23.15 22.75 -15.69
CA PHE A 292 -23.57 21.35 -15.79
C PHE A 292 -24.90 21.30 -16.52
N THR A 293 -24.84 20.97 -17.80
CA THR A 293 -26.03 20.92 -18.65
C THR A 293 -26.96 19.76 -18.25
N GLU A 294 -28.25 19.93 -18.54
CA GLU A 294 -29.27 18.90 -18.29
C GLU A 294 -29.01 17.59 -19.06
N THR A 295 -28.34 17.69 -20.21
CA THR A 295 -27.99 16.56 -21.06
C THR A 295 -26.48 16.41 -21.18
N LEU A 296 -26.00 15.19 -21.04
CA LEU A 296 -24.65 14.76 -21.41
C LEU A 296 -24.45 14.82 -22.93
N PRO A 297 -23.19 14.82 -23.42
CA PRO A 297 -22.90 14.79 -24.86
C PRO A 297 -23.48 13.59 -25.62
N ASP A 298 -23.79 12.49 -24.93
CA ASP A 298 -24.42 11.29 -25.50
C ASP A 298 -25.97 11.37 -25.50
N GLY A 299 -26.55 12.46 -25.00
CA GLY A 299 -27.99 12.68 -24.87
C GLY A 299 -28.60 12.11 -23.58
N GLY A 300 -27.81 11.46 -22.71
CA GLY A 300 -28.26 11.06 -21.39
C GLY A 300 -28.59 12.26 -20.51
N LEU A 301 -29.56 12.10 -19.60
CA LEU A 301 -29.91 13.15 -18.64
C LEU A 301 -28.96 13.13 -17.45
N THR A 302 -28.53 14.30 -16.97
CA THR A 302 -27.64 14.44 -15.79
C THR A 302 -28.41 14.49 -14.47
N GLY A 303 -29.73 14.68 -14.51
CA GLY A 303 -30.56 14.96 -13.34
C GLY A 303 -30.65 16.45 -12.98
N TYR A 304 -29.74 17.30 -13.48
CA TYR A 304 -29.78 18.75 -13.31
C TYR A 304 -30.76 19.39 -14.32
N THR A 305 -32.06 19.26 -14.09
CA THR A 305 -33.09 19.85 -14.97
C THR A 305 -32.83 21.33 -15.22
N GLY A 306 -32.83 21.79 -16.48
CA GLY A 306 -32.51 23.18 -16.83
C GLY A 306 -31.06 23.60 -16.60
N GLY A 307 -30.17 22.64 -16.35
CA GLY A 307 -28.77 22.83 -16.00
C GLY A 307 -28.55 23.36 -14.58
N MET A 308 -27.28 23.37 -14.17
CA MET A 308 -26.82 23.92 -12.90
C MET A 308 -25.50 24.66 -13.09
N CYS A 309 -25.47 25.94 -12.72
CA CYS A 309 -24.23 26.68 -12.60
C CYS A 309 -23.47 26.24 -11.36
N THR A 310 -22.18 25.96 -11.55
CA THR A 310 -21.25 25.62 -10.48
C THR A 310 -19.88 26.25 -10.78
N ALA A 311 -18.94 26.11 -9.87
CA ALA A 311 -17.56 26.52 -10.04
C ALA A 311 -16.66 25.63 -9.19
N ASP A 312 -15.41 25.41 -9.63
CA ASP A 312 -14.39 24.78 -8.78
C ASP A 312 -14.10 25.70 -7.58
N CYS A 313 -14.34 25.17 -6.38
CA CYS A 313 -14.12 25.88 -5.13
C CYS A 313 -12.97 25.33 -4.30
N SER A 314 -12.12 24.47 -4.87
CA SER A 314 -10.93 23.96 -4.20
C SER A 314 -9.99 25.09 -3.74
N ILE A 315 -9.94 26.21 -4.47
CA ILE A 315 -9.01 27.31 -4.21
C ILE A 315 -9.60 28.38 -3.26
N GLY A 316 -10.92 28.56 -3.29
CA GLY A 316 -11.60 29.66 -2.58
C GLY A 316 -12.54 29.22 -1.46
N ALA A 317 -12.74 27.91 -1.28
CA ALA A 317 -13.78 27.37 -0.40
C ALA A 317 -15.13 28.07 -0.63
N ASP A 318 -15.85 28.40 0.44
CA ASP A 318 -17.17 29.04 0.33
C ASP A 318 -17.09 30.47 -0.25
N ASP A 319 -15.95 31.16 -0.13
CA ASP A 319 -15.84 32.56 -0.57
C ASP A 319 -16.05 32.70 -2.09
N ILE A 320 -15.62 31.71 -2.89
CA ILE A 320 -15.82 31.74 -4.34
C ILE A 320 -17.26 31.43 -4.75
N CYS A 321 -18.00 30.70 -3.92
CA CYS A 321 -19.38 30.31 -4.21
C CYS A 321 -20.38 31.46 -4.01
N GLY A 322 -19.91 32.59 -3.49
CA GLY A 322 -20.74 33.76 -3.24
C GLY A 322 -21.62 33.60 -1.99
N SER A 323 -22.39 34.63 -1.67
CA SER A 323 -23.11 34.70 -0.38
C SER A 323 -24.25 33.69 -0.21
N THR A 324 -24.69 33.05 -1.29
CA THR A 324 -25.74 32.01 -1.24
C THR A 324 -25.18 30.62 -1.53
N GLY A 325 -23.95 30.51 -2.03
CA GLY A 325 -23.38 29.22 -2.37
C GLY A 325 -22.62 28.59 -1.21
N VAL A 326 -22.38 27.29 -1.34
CA VAL A 326 -21.55 26.49 -0.43
C VAL A 326 -20.62 25.62 -1.25
N CYS A 327 -19.38 25.46 -0.78
CA CYS A 327 -18.39 24.60 -1.39
C CYS A 327 -18.56 23.16 -0.89
N VAL A 328 -18.98 22.27 -1.79
CA VAL A 328 -19.29 20.87 -1.47
C VAL A 328 -18.21 19.95 -2.05
N GLY A 329 -17.66 19.08 -1.21
CA GLY A 329 -16.72 18.05 -1.61
C GLY A 329 -17.44 16.79 -2.12
N TYR A 330 -17.10 16.37 -3.33
CA TYR A 330 -17.59 15.16 -3.97
C TYR A 330 -16.46 14.16 -4.14
N ILE A 331 -16.77 12.89 -3.87
CA ILE A 331 -15.88 11.77 -4.18
C ILE A 331 -16.38 11.15 -5.48
N PHE A 332 -15.65 11.38 -6.57
CA PHE A 332 -15.94 10.80 -7.88
C PHE A 332 -15.24 9.45 -8.00
N GLY A 333 -16.02 8.38 -8.08
CA GLY A 333 -15.54 7.01 -8.31
C GLY A 333 -16.67 6.02 -8.11
N ASP A 334 -16.54 4.79 -8.63
CA ASP A 334 -17.47 3.72 -8.27
C ASP A 334 -17.07 3.20 -6.88
N PRO A 335 -17.87 3.44 -5.83
CA PRO A 335 -17.54 3.00 -4.47
C PRO A 335 -17.45 1.48 -4.33
N ASN A 336 -17.91 0.72 -5.32
CA ASN A 336 -17.80 -0.74 -5.36
C ASN A 336 -16.62 -1.23 -6.19
N SER A 337 -15.88 -0.34 -6.86
CA SER A 337 -14.68 -0.76 -7.58
C SER A 337 -13.60 -1.09 -6.55
N PRO A 338 -12.85 -2.20 -6.71
CA PRO A 338 -11.70 -2.48 -5.87
C PRO A 338 -10.60 -1.42 -6.03
N GLU A 339 -10.70 -0.59 -7.06
CA GLU A 339 -9.81 0.54 -7.36
C GLU A 339 -10.34 1.86 -6.77
N PHE A 340 -11.44 1.87 -6.01
CA PHE A 340 -12.03 3.10 -5.48
C PHE A 340 -11.05 3.84 -4.56
N GLU A 341 -10.33 3.10 -3.72
CA GLU A 341 -9.25 3.64 -2.88
C GLU A 341 -8.04 4.13 -3.68
N GLU A 342 -7.97 3.89 -4.99
CA GLU A 342 -6.83 4.27 -5.83
C GLU A 342 -7.19 5.32 -6.89
N THR A 343 -8.45 5.37 -7.33
CA THR A 343 -8.92 6.19 -8.45
C THR A 343 -9.95 7.23 -8.07
N ALA A 344 -10.44 7.23 -6.84
CA ALA A 344 -11.42 8.21 -6.41
C ALA A 344 -10.83 9.63 -6.48
N LEU A 345 -11.43 10.47 -7.32
CA LEU A 345 -11.09 11.89 -7.42
C LEU A 345 -11.95 12.65 -6.43
N ILE A 346 -11.32 13.39 -5.52
CA ILE A 346 -12.04 14.32 -4.65
C ILE A 346 -12.05 15.66 -5.35
N GLY A 347 -13.24 16.14 -5.72
CA GLY A 347 -13.42 17.47 -6.29
C GLY A 347 -14.30 18.32 -5.39
N TRP A 348 -14.12 19.64 -5.46
CA TRP A 348 -14.86 20.61 -4.68
C TRP A 348 -15.60 21.54 -5.63
N ILE A 349 -16.93 21.57 -5.55
CA ILE A 349 -17.76 22.39 -6.43
C ILE A 349 -18.72 23.28 -5.65
N CYS A 350 -19.01 24.46 -6.19
CA CYS A 350 -20.00 25.36 -5.63
C CYS A 350 -21.41 24.89 -5.93
N GLU A 351 -22.25 24.86 -4.90
CA GLU A 351 -23.68 24.63 -5.02
C GLU A 351 -24.48 25.71 -4.33
N ASP A 352 -25.78 25.80 -4.61
CA ASP A 352 -26.65 26.70 -3.87
C ASP A 352 -26.87 26.16 -2.45
N GLY A 353 -26.63 27.03 -1.47
CA GLY A 353 -26.82 26.74 -0.06
C GLY A 353 -28.29 26.81 0.33
N CYS A 354 -28.69 25.97 1.27
CA CYS A 354 -30.05 25.93 1.78
C CYS A 354 -30.08 25.73 3.30
N MET A 355 -31.24 25.97 3.90
CA MET A 355 -31.44 25.74 5.34
C MET A 355 -32.00 24.34 5.59
N PRO A 356 -31.41 23.55 6.51
CA PRO A 356 -31.87 22.20 6.80
C PRO A 356 -33.33 22.20 7.30
N GLY A 357 -34.13 21.26 6.80
CA GLY A 357 -35.55 21.12 7.15
C GLY A 357 -36.54 21.84 6.24
N GLY A 358 -36.09 22.39 5.11
CA GLY A 358 -36.97 22.90 4.06
C GLY A 358 -36.29 23.04 2.69
N ASN A 359 -37.09 23.19 1.63
CA ASN A 359 -36.60 23.54 0.28
C ASN A 359 -36.36 25.05 0.12
N SER A 360 -36.12 25.79 1.22
CA SER A 360 -35.83 27.21 1.14
C SER A 360 -34.42 27.42 0.61
N GLY A 361 -34.30 28.07 -0.55
CA GLY A 361 -33.04 28.23 -1.29
C GLY A 361 -33.08 27.43 -2.58
N CYS A 362 -33.41 26.15 -2.48
CA CYS A 362 -33.41 25.25 -3.63
C CYS A 362 -34.54 25.52 -4.63
N ARG A 363 -34.22 25.27 -5.90
CA ARG A 363 -35.20 25.22 -6.99
C ARG A 363 -36.25 24.12 -6.76
N PRO A 364 -37.45 24.21 -7.38
CA PRO A 364 -38.51 23.21 -7.20
C PRO A 364 -38.10 21.77 -7.52
N GLU A 365 -37.17 21.58 -8.46
CA GLU A 365 -36.66 20.28 -8.88
C GLU A 365 -35.52 19.74 -7.98
N TYR A 366 -35.17 20.47 -6.93
CA TYR A 366 -34.05 20.21 -6.03
C TYR A 366 -34.53 20.03 -4.58
N SER A 367 -33.70 19.38 -3.78
CA SER A 367 -33.92 19.17 -2.36
C SER A 367 -32.71 19.60 -1.56
N CYS A 368 -32.97 20.13 -0.37
CA CYS A 368 -31.92 20.53 0.55
C CYS A 368 -31.36 19.30 1.28
N GLU A 369 -30.13 18.89 0.96
CA GLU A 369 -29.41 17.86 1.70
C GLU A 369 -28.63 18.51 2.86
N PRO A 370 -28.80 18.04 4.11
CA PRO A 370 -28.10 18.61 5.27
C PRO A 370 -26.57 18.53 5.14
N LEU A 371 -25.90 19.65 5.43
CA LEU A 371 -24.44 19.76 5.48
C LEU A 371 -24.04 20.64 6.66
N GLY A 372 -23.62 20.01 7.77
CA GLY A 372 -23.30 20.72 9.01
C GLY A 372 -24.50 21.48 9.59
N ALA A 373 -24.34 22.80 9.79
CA ALA A 373 -25.42 23.68 10.25
C ALA A 373 -26.34 24.18 9.11
N GLY A 374 -25.94 23.95 7.86
CA GLY A 374 -26.64 24.34 6.64
C GLY A 374 -27.05 23.11 5.81
N GLY A 375 -27.17 23.32 4.51
CA GLY A 375 -27.38 22.29 3.50
C GLY A 375 -26.99 22.79 2.12
N HIS A 376 -27.01 21.88 1.15
CA HIS A 376 -26.78 22.15 -0.26
C HIS A 376 -27.93 21.61 -1.12
N CYS A 377 -28.16 22.23 -2.26
CA CYS A 377 -29.25 21.88 -3.15
C CYS A 377 -28.85 20.83 -4.17
N ILE A 378 -29.31 19.59 -3.95
CA ILE A 378 -29.12 18.49 -4.89
C ILE A 378 -30.37 18.22 -5.71
N PRO A 379 -30.26 17.71 -6.96
CA PRO A 379 -31.43 17.34 -7.73
C PRO A 379 -32.26 16.28 -6.99
N ARG A 380 -33.59 16.37 -7.05
CA ARG A 380 -34.44 15.38 -6.39
C ARG A 380 -34.31 14.03 -7.08
N CYS A 381 -34.33 12.95 -6.30
CA CYS A 381 -34.25 11.58 -6.81
C CYS A 381 -35.46 11.14 -7.66
N ASP A 382 -36.54 11.92 -7.67
CA ASP A 382 -37.74 11.70 -8.47
C ASP A 382 -37.73 12.47 -9.80
N GLN A 383 -36.67 13.24 -10.09
CA GLN A 383 -36.52 13.91 -11.38
C GLN A 383 -36.04 12.95 -12.48
N PRO A 384 -36.48 13.15 -13.74
CA PRO A 384 -35.95 12.41 -14.88
C PRO A 384 -34.42 12.49 -14.97
N GLY A 385 -33.75 11.35 -15.17
CA GLY A 385 -32.29 11.28 -15.23
C GLY A 385 -31.58 11.22 -13.89
N ASN A 386 -32.31 11.45 -12.80
CA ASN A 386 -31.80 11.24 -11.46
C ASN A 386 -32.36 9.95 -10.85
N GLY A 387 -31.64 9.37 -9.91
CA GLY A 387 -32.03 8.13 -9.27
C GLY A 387 -31.21 7.86 -8.02
N CYS A 388 -31.69 6.95 -7.19
CA CYS A 388 -30.95 6.57 -6.00
C CYS A 388 -29.86 5.54 -6.30
N PRO A 389 -28.73 5.59 -5.59
CA PRO A 389 -27.71 4.55 -5.69
C PRO A 389 -28.30 3.18 -5.29
N PRO A 390 -27.65 2.06 -5.68
CA PRO A 390 -28.08 0.73 -5.29
C PRO A 390 -28.34 0.64 -3.78
N ASN A 391 -29.44 -0.02 -3.39
CA ASN A 391 -29.91 -0.19 -2.01
C ASN A 391 -30.52 1.04 -1.33
N ARG A 392 -30.73 2.15 -2.04
CA ARG A 392 -31.55 3.27 -1.55
C ARG A 392 -32.83 3.42 -2.35
N THR A 393 -33.85 3.97 -1.71
CA THR A 393 -35.13 4.28 -2.35
C THR A 393 -35.36 5.78 -2.35
N CYS A 394 -36.00 6.27 -3.41
CA CYS A 394 -36.34 7.68 -3.50
C CYS A 394 -37.51 7.99 -2.57
N ASN A 395 -37.28 8.84 -1.56
CA ASN A 395 -38.35 9.42 -0.78
C ASN A 395 -38.99 10.56 -1.60
N THR A 396 -40.08 10.26 -2.29
CA THR A 396 -40.77 11.25 -3.15
C THR A 396 -41.35 12.46 -2.38
N THR A 397 -41.46 12.37 -1.06
CA THR A 397 -41.88 13.51 -0.23
C THR A 397 -40.73 14.49 -0.04
N THR A 398 -39.54 13.98 0.32
CA THR A 398 -38.37 14.81 0.57
C THR A 398 -37.52 15.04 -0.67
N GLY A 399 -37.72 14.26 -1.74
CA GLY A 399 -36.86 14.23 -2.93
C GLY A 399 -35.46 13.65 -2.69
N LEU A 400 -35.19 13.04 -1.52
CA LEU A 400 -33.88 12.52 -1.14
C LEU A 400 -33.83 10.98 -1.17
N CYS A 401 -32.63 10.43 -1.34
CA CYS A 401 -32.39 8.99 -1.28
C CYS A 401 -32.17 8.49 0.14
N GLN A 402 -32.99 7.54 0.59
CA GLN A 402 -32.95 6.96 1.95
C GLN A 402 -32.86 5.43 1.95
#